data_AF-A0A934FWB2-F1
#
_entry.id   AF-A0A934FWB2-F1
#
_cell.length_a   1.000
_cell.length_b   1.000
_cell.length_c   1.000
_cell.angle_alpha   90.00
_cell.angle_beta   90.00
_cell.angle_gamma   90.00
#
_symmetry.space_group_name_H-M   'P 1'
#
loop_
_entity.id
_entity.type
_entity.pdbx_description
1 polymer ?
#
loop_
_entity_poly.entity_id
_entity_poly.type
_entity_poly.pdbx_seq_one_letter_code
_entity_poly.pdbx_strand_id
1 'polypeptide(L)'
;MSTARPCFAEQDPTVARVAETALRMMSGSIPAATLRRLRELALQAPDAYPWSDVVTAVLADDVDPSALVQRGLQAQRDWVMKPGTAPTPRAEARAVPCSPPRLAYSLKRWLAVTAARAVFYTLFSGALVVLLILLQRVWSGFDIYAIAHRLEAMVRSVF
;
A
#
# COMPACT_ATOMS: atom_id res chain seq x y z
N MET A 1 12.76 -25.63 -44.92
CA MET A 1 13.03 -26.40 -43.68
C MET A 1 13.38 -25.40 -42.60
N SER A 2 12.52 -25.22 -41.59
CA SER A 2 12.73 -24.23 -40.54
C SER A 2 13.86 -24.69 -39.61
N THR A 3 14.99 -24.00 -39.65
CA THR A 3 16.13 -24.18 -38.74
C THR A 3 15.88 -23.43 -37.42
N ALA A 4 14.73 -23.67 -36.79
CA ALA A 4 14.47 -23.12 -35.47
C ALA A 4 15.31 -23.89 -34.45
N ARG A 5 16.15 -23.18 -33.69
CA ARG A 5 16.83 -23.78 -32.53
C ARG A 5 15.77 -24.28 -31.55
N PRO A 6 15.93 -25.48 -30.97
CA PRO A 6 14.97 -25.99 -29.99
C PRO A 6 14.83 -24.99 -28.84
N CYS A 7 13.63 -24.85 -28.30
CA CYS A 7 13.39 -23.93 -27.19
C CYS A 7 14.18 -24.40 -25.96
N PHE A 8 14.67 -23.49 -25.12
CA PHE A 8 15.41 -23.88 -23.89
C PHE A 8 14.58 -24.78 -22.96
N ALA A 9 13.26 -24.62 -22.96
CA ALA A 9 12.35 -25.50 -22.21
C ALA A 9 12.27 -26.93 -22.80
N GLU A 10 12.52 -27.10 -24.09
CA GLU A 10 12.59 -28.42 -24.75
C GLU A 10 13.95 -29.10 -24.54
N GLN A 11 14.99 -28.31 -24.25
CA GLN A 11 16.36 -28.79 -24.06
C GLN A 11 16.62 -29.27 -22.63
N ASP A 12 15.98 -28.66 -21.62
CA ASP A 12 16.20 -29.01 -20.21
C ASP A 12 14.89 -28.99 -19.41
N PRO A 13 14.45 -30.14 -18.85
CA PRO A 13 13.24 -30.20 -18.01
C PRO A 13 13.34 -29.34 -16.75
N THR A 14 14.54 -29.05 -16.26
CA THR A 14 14.78 -28.15 -15.13
C THR A 14 14.37 -26.73 -15.48
N VAL A 15 14.75 -26.27 -16.68
CA VAL A 15 14.40 -24.94 -17.19
C VAL A 15 12.90 -24.81 -17.35
N ALA A 16 12.23 -25.84 -17.89
CA ALA A 16 10.78 -25.85 -18.00
C ALA A 16 10.08 -25.70 -16.63
N ARG A 17 10.53 -26.46 -15.63
CA ARG A 17 9.99 -26.40 -14.26
C ARG A 17 10.23 -25.05 -13.59
N VAL A 18 11.42 -24.47 -13.76
CA VAL A 18 11.75 -23.14 -13.24
C VAL A 18 10.91 -22.07 -13.93
N ALA A 19 10.74 -22.14 -15.25
CA ALA A 19 9.91 -21.20 -16.01
C ALA A 19 8.44 -21.25 -15.58
N GLU A 20 7.88 -22.45 -15.39
CA GLU A 20 6.52 -22.60 -14.87
C GLU A 20 6.39 -22.06 -13.44
N THR A 21 7.36 -22.35 -12.58
CA THR A 21 7.40 -21.82 -11.20
C THR A 21 7.44 -20.29 -11.20
N ALA A 22 8.28 -19.69 -12.04
CA ALA A 22 8.38 -18.25 -12.19
C ALA A 22 7.06 -17.64 -12.68
N LEU A 23 6.40 -18.29 -13.66
CA LEU A 23 5.10 -17.84 -14.15
C LEU A 23 4.03 -17.86 -13.05
N ARG A 24 3.94 -18.94 -12.26
CA ARG A 24 3.02 -19.06 -11.11
C ARG A 24 3.30 -18.00 -10.04
N MET A 25 4.57 -17.73 -9.76
CA MET A 25 4.99 -16.67 -8.84
C MET A 25 4.60 -15.29 -9.35
N MET A 26 4.86 -14.98 -10.62
CA MET A 26 4.53 -13.68 -11.21
C MET A 26 3.02 -13.44 -11.32
N SER A 27 2.26 -14.47 -11.68
CA SER A 27 0.81 -14.39 -11.84
C SER A 27 0.05 -14.30 -10.51
N GLY A 28 0.74 -14.52 -9.38
CA GLY A 28 0.10 -14.63 -8.07
C GLY A 28 -0.77 -15.87 -7.92
N SER A 29 -0.58 -16.90 -8.75
CA SER A 29 -1.39 -18.13 -8.74
C SER A 29 -0.92 -19.15 -7.69
N ILE A 30 -0.24 -18.70 -6.63
CA ILE A 30 0.24 -19.57 -5.55
C ILE A 30 -0.70 -19.47 -4.35
N PRO A 31 -1.24 -20.60 -3.85
CA PRO A 31 -2.04 -20.63 -2.63
C PRO A 31 -1.33 -20.03 -1.42
N ALA A 32 -2.09 -19.43 -0.50
CA ALA A 32 -1.54 -18.82 0.72
C ALA A 32 -0.84 -19.84 1.64
N ALA A 33 -1.24 -21.11 1.61
CA ALA A 33 -0.56 -22.18 2.34
C ALA A 33 0.86 -22.41 1.81
N THR A 34 1.00 -22.52 0.49
CA THR A 34 2.27 -22.69 -0.20
C THR A 34 3.18 -21.49 0.03
N LEU A 35 2.67 -20.26 -0.06
CA LEU A 35 3.45 -19.06 0.27
C LEU A 35 4.01 -19.05 1.71
N ARG A 36 3.27 -19.58 2.70
CA ARG A 36 3.78 -19.72 4.07
C ARG A 36 4.94 -20.72 4.13
N ARG A 37 4.78 -21.89 3.50
CA ARG A 37 5.82 -22.90 3.39
C ARG A 37 7.09 -22.38 2.69
N LEU A 38 6.93 -21.60 1.61
CA LEU A 38 8.07 -20.99 0.91
C LEU A 38 8.83 -20.00 1.80
N ARG A 39 8.13 -19.23 2.64
CA ARG A 39 8.77 -18.33 3.61
C ARG A 39 9.54 -19.11 4.67
N GLU A 40 8.97 -20.20 5.18
CA GLU A 40 9.64 -21.08 6.14
C GLU A 40 10.92 -21.69 5.53
N LEU A 41 10.85 -22.18 4.29
CA LEU A 41 12.02 -22.70 3.56
C LEU A 41 13.11 -21.64 3.37
N ALA A 42 12.72 -20.42 3.01
CA ALA A 42 13.67 -19.31 2.84
C ALA A 42 14.36 -18.91 4.16
N LEU A 43 13.67 -19.03 5.30
CA LEU A 43 14.23 -18.74 6.61
C LEU A 43 15.16 -19.85 7.12
N GLN A 44 14.94 -21.09 6.70
CA GLN A 44 15.74 -22.25 7.12
C GLN A 44 17.12 -22.32 6.46
N ALA A 45 17.30 -21.67 5.31
CA ALA A 45 18.55 -21.70 4.55
C ALA A 45 18.99 -20.26 4.18
N PRO A 46 19.49 -19.48 5.15
CA PRO A 46 19.87 -18.08 4.93
C PRO A 46 21.06 -17.94 3.97
N ASP A 47 21.95 -18.93 3.94
CA ASP A 47 23.20 -18.88 3.16
C ASP A 47 23.05 -19.45 1.74
N ALA A 48 22.00 -20.22 1.48
CA ALA A 48 21.78 -20.86 0.18
C ALA A 48 20.27 -21.00 -0.10
N TYR A 49 19.81 -20.35 -1.17
CA TYR A 49 18.40 -20.40 -1.55
C TYR A 49 18.00 -21.83 -2.00
N PRO A 50 17.03 -22.49 -1.33
CA PRO A 50 16.65 -23.88 -1.63
C PRO A 50 15.72 -23.95 -2.84
N TRP A 51 16.23 -23.58 -4.02
CA TRP A 51 15.43 -23.39 -5.23
C TRP A 51 14.69 -24.66 -5.69
N SER A 52 15.29 -25.84 -5.50
CA SER A 52 14.68 -27.12 -5.89
C SER A 52 13.43 -27.44 -5.08
N ASP A 53 13.47 -27.15 -3.78
CA ASP A 53 12.36 -27.37 -2.86
C ASP A 53 11.24 -26.36 -3.11
N VAL A 54 11.60 -25.12 -3.42
CA VAL A 54 10.65 -24.07 -3.83
C VAL A 54 9.91 -24.47 -5.10
N VAL A 55 10.63 -24.88 -6.15
CA VAL A 55 10.04 -25.34 -7.41
C VAL A 55 9.10 -26.52 -7.15
N THR A 56 9.52 -27.49 -6.35
CA THR A 56 8.70 -28.66 -6.02
C THR A 56 7.45 -28.27 -5.25
N ALA A 57 7.56 -27.36 -4.28
CA ALA A 57 6.41 -26.89 -3.50
C ALA A 57 5.39 -26.10 -4.34
N VAL A 58 5.85 -25.26 -5.28
CA VAL A 58 4.97 -24.45 -6.14
C VAL A 58 4.26 -25.29 -7.21
N LEU A 59 4.93 -26.31 -7.74
CA LEU A 59 4.37 -27.18 -8.77
C LEU A 59 3.44 -28.26 -8.20
N ALA A 60 3.45 -28.48 -6.88
CA ALA A 60 2.56 -29.44 -6.22
C ALA A 60 1.08 -29.00 -6.23
N ASP A 61 0.83 -27.69 -6.35
CA ASP A 61 -0.53 -27.16 -6.39
C ASP A 61 -1.14 -27.30 -7.79
N ASP A 62 -2.41 -27.68 -7.86
CA ASP A 62 -3.15 -27.68 -9.12
C ASP A 62 -3.58 -26.26 -9.48
N VAL A 63 -3.29 -25.85 -10.71
CA VAL A 63 -3.55 -24.51 -11.22
C VAL A 63 -4.07 -24.62 -12.64
N ASP A 64 -5.22 -24.01 -12.91
CA ASP A 64 -5.77 -23.93 -14.26
C ASP A 64 -4.77 -23.25 -15.22
N PRO A 65 -4.30 -23.95 -16.27
CA PRO A 65 -3.32 -23.42 -17.23
C PRO A 65 -3.82 -22.17 -17.96
N SER A 66 -5.13 -22.10 -18.24
CA SER A 66 -5.71 -20.99 -19.01
C SER A 66 -5.71 -19.71 -18.19
N ALA A 67 -6.15 -19.79 -16.92
CA ALA A 67 -6.06 -18.68 -15.96
C ALA A 67 -4.61 -18.28 -15.66
N LEU A 68 -3.69 -19.25 -15.59
CA LEU A 68 -2.26 -18.99 -15.35
C LEU A 68 -1.64 -18.12 -16.46
N VAL A 69 -1.88 -18.49 -17.72
CA VAL A 69 -1.37 -17.73 -18.88
C VAL A 69 -1.95 -16.32 -18.91
N GLN A 70 -3.27 -16.18 -18.73
CA GLN A 70 -3.93 -14.88 -18.75
C GLN A 70 -3.40 -13.93 -17.67
N ARG A 71 -3.28 -14.42 -16.42
CA ARG A 71 -2.73 -13.64 -15.30
C ARG A 71 -1.24 -13.34 -15.47
N GLY A 72 -0.48 -14.29 -16.02
CA GLY A 72 0.94 -14.11 -16.34
C GLY A 72 1.18 -13.00 -17.36
N LEU A 73 0.41 -12.99 -18.45
CA LEU A 73 0.48 -11.93 -19.47
C LEU A 73 0.08 -10.57 -18.90
N GLN A 74 -0.95 -10.54 -18.04
CA GLN A 74 -1.33 -9.31 -17.34
C GLN A 74 -0.22 -8.80 -16.43
N ALA A 75 0.42 -9.67 -15.65
CA ALA A 75 1.53 -9.32 -14.78
C ALA A 75 2.75 -8.78 -15.57
N GLN A 76 3.06 -9.39 -16.72
CA GLN A 76 4.11 -8.91 -17.62
C GLN A 76 3.79 -7.52 -18.18
N ARG A 77 2.56 -7.32 -18.67
CA ARG A 77 2.11 -5.99 -19.14
C ARG A 77 2.22 -4.95 -18.04
N ASP A 78 1.76 -5.28 -16.83
CA ASP A 78 1.80 -4.37 -15.69
C ASP A 78 3.24 -4.01 -15.30
N TRP A 79 4.19 -4.96 -15.40
CA TRP A 79 5.62 -4.70 -15.20
C TRP A 79 6.20 -3.78 -16.28
N VAL A 80 5.89 -4.03 -17.56
CA VAL A 80 6.34 -3.20 -18.68
C VAL A 80 5.84 -1.76 -18.54
N MET A 81 4.59 -1.58 -18.10
CA MET A 81 3.98 -0.25 -17.92
C MET A 81 4.44 0.46 -16.64
N LYS A 82 5.06 -0.25 -15.69
CA LYS A 82 5.54 0.31 -14.40
C LYS A 82 6.93 -0.24 -14.03
N PRO A 83 7.97 0.10 -14.81
CA PRO A 83 9.33 -0.33 -14.51
C PRO A 83 9.77 0.24 -13.15
N GLY A 84 10.32 -0.61 -12.28
CA GLY A 84 10.77 -0.24 -10.93
C GLY A 84 9.79 -0.54 -9.80
N THR A 85 8.53 -0.86 -10.12
CA THR A 85 7.62 -1.49 -9.15
C THR A 85 7.56 -2.96 -9.52
N ALA A 86 8.48 -3.77 -9.01
CA ALA A 86 8.38 -5.22 -9.18
C ALA A 86 6.96 -5.64 -8.77
N PRO A 87 6.20 -6.34 -9.62
CA PRO A 87 5.00 -7.01 -9.17
C PRO A 87 5.49 -8.10 -8.22
N THR A 88 5.67 -7.74 -6.94
CA THR A 88 5.39 -8.70 -5.89
C THR A 88 4.06 -9.31 -6.28
N PRO A 89 3.94 -10.65 -6.33
CA PRO A 89 2.68 -11.27 -6.66
C PRO A 89 1.60 -10.49 -5.95
N ARG A 90 0.61 -10.02 -6.70
CA ARG A 90 -0.73 -9.86 -6.14
C ARG A 90 -1.22 -11.26 -5.77
N ALA A 91 -0.48 -11.94 -4.88
CA ALA A 91 -1.09 -12.41 -3.67
C ALA A 91 -2.08 -11.31 -3.31
N GLU A 92 -3.29 -11.72 -3.07
CA GLU A 92 -4.04 -11.17 -1.97
C GLU A 92 -3.13 -11.23 -0.73
N ALA A 93 -2.14 -10.35 -0.69
CA ALA A 93 -1.58 -9.78 0.48
C ALA A 93 -2.76 -9.01 1.08
N ARG A 94 -3.63 -9.78 1.75
CA ARG A 94 -3.66 -9.67 3.21
C ARG A 94 -2.24 -9.33 3.64
N ALA A 95 -1.97 -8.04 3.62
CA ALA A 95 -0.86 -7.44 4.29
C ALA A 95 -0.94 -8.01 5.71
N VAL A 96 -0.10 -8.98 6.00
CA VAL A 96 0.42 -9.12 7.34
C VAL A 96 1.50 -8.05 7.39
N PRO A 97 1.25 -6.97 8.13
CA PRO A 97 2.03 -6.68 9.30
C PRO A 97 1.32 -7.47 10.42
N CYS A 98 1.87 -7.75 11.59
CA CYS A 98 1.99 -6.75 12.65
C CYS A 98 1.02 -5.54 12.52
N SER A 99 -0.18 -5.74 11.96
CA SER A 99 -1.27 -4.78 11.85
C SER A 99 -2.24 -5.16 12.96
N PRO A 100 -2.27 -4.42 14.07
CA PRO A 100 -3.37 -4.54 15.00
C PRO A 100 -4.68 -4.21 14.27
N PRO A 101 -5.83 -4.74 14.74
CA PRO A 101 -7.09 -4.72 14.02
C PRO A 101 -7.43 -3.31 13.50
N ARG A 102 -7.69 -3.21 12.19
CA ARG A 102 -7.84 -1.95 11.41
C ARG A 102 -8.98 -1.03 11.89
N LEU A 103 -9.83 -1.50 12.80
CA LEU A 103 -10.85 -0.68 13.47
C LEU A 103 -10.29 0.24 14.56
N ALA A 104 -9.19 -0.14 15.22
CA ALA A 104 -8.58 0.69 16.26
C ALA A 104 -7.65 1.79 15.71
N TYR A 105 -7.10 1.62 14.50
CA TYR A 105 -6.17 2.57 13.89
C TYR A 105 -6.85 3.72 13.15
N SER A 106 -8.05 3.52 12.59
CA SER A 106 -8.83 4.62 12.02
C SER A 106 -9.20 5.61 13.11
N LEU A 107 -9.64 5.13 14.28
CA LEU A 107 -9.98 5.97 15.43
C LEU A 107 -8.75 6.71 15.97
N LYS A 108 -7.61 6.03 16.11
CA LYS A 108 -6.34 6.65 16.56
C LYS A 108 -5.81 7.69 15.58
N ARG A 109 -5.89 7.42 14.28
CA ARG A 109 -5.50 8.38 13.24
C ARG A 109 -6.47 9.57 13.19
N TRP A 110 -7.76 9.33 13.39
CA TRP A 110 -8.75 10.40 13.48
C TRP A 110 -8.48 11.28 14.71
N LEU A 111 -8.25 10.68 15.88
CA LEU A 111 -7.83 11.36 17.12
C LEU A 111 -6.53 12.15 16.98
N ALA A 112 -5.52 11.59 16.31
CA ALA A 112 -4.27 12.30 16.06
C ALA A 112 -4.46 13.50 15.13
N VAL A 113 -5.31 13.37 14.11
CA VAL A 113 -5.63 14.46 13.18
C VAL A 113 -6.49 15.53 13.86
N THR A 114 -7.47 15.16 14.71
CA THR A 114 -8.23 16.14 15.50
C THR A 114 -7.40 16.80 16.58
N ALA A 115 -6.49 16.09 17.24
CA ALA A 115 -5.55 16.67 18.21
C ALA A 115 -4.61 17.68 17.53
N ALA A 116 -4.03 17.32 16.38
CA ALA A 116 -3.19 18.24 15.60
C ALA A 116 -3.98 19.48 15.13
N ARG A 117 -5.22 19.30 14.67
CA ARG A 117 -6.11 20.41 14.32
C ARG A 117 -6.45 21.27 15.53
N ALA A 118 -6.75 20.68 16.68
CA ALA A 118 -7.06 21.41 17.90
C ALA A 118 -5.88 22.30 18.32
N VAL A 119 -4.66 21.75 18.37
CA VAL A 119 -3.44 22.51 18.68
C VAL A 119 -3.26 23.69 17.70
N PHE A 120 -3.44 23.44 16.41
CA PHE A 120 -3.36 24.50 15.39
C PHE A 120 -4.41 25.60 15.62
N TYR A 121 -5.67 25.24 15.88
CA TYR A 121 -6.73 26.21 16.15
C TYR A 121 -6.51 26.97 17.46
N THR A 122 -5.96 26.34 18.50
CA THR A 122 -5.64 27.01 19.76
C THR A 122 -4.53 28.05 19.56
N LEU A 123 -3.45 27.69 18.85
CA LEU A 123 -2.37 28.62 18.53
C LEU A 123 -2.87 29.76 17.63
N PHE A 124 -3.66 29.44 16.62
CA PHE A 124 -4.23 30.43 15.70
C PHE A 124 -5.19 31.40 16.41
N SER A 125 -6.08 30.88 17.27
CA SER A 125 -6.99 31.71 18.06
C SER A 125 -6.23 32.60 19.04
N GLY A 126 -5.21 32.08 19.72
CA GLY A 126 -4.34 32.89 20.58
C GLY A 126 -3.65 34.01 19.82
N ALA A 127 -3.06 33.69 18.66
CA ALA A 127 -2.43 34.68 17.78
C ALA A 127 -3.44 35.75 17.31
N LEU A 128 -4.66 35.35 16.94
CA LEU A 128 -5.73 36.26 16.54
C LEU A 128 -6.14 37.20 17.68
N VAL A 129 -6.30 36.69 18.90
CA VAL A 129 -6.65 37.51 20.07
C VAL A 129 -5.53 38.50 20.39
N VAL A 130 -4.27 38.05 20.37
CA VAL A 130 -3.11 38.94 20.57
C VAL A 130 -3.07 40.02 19.48
N LEU A 131 -3.31 39.64 18.22
CA LEU A 131 -3.38 40.59 17.11
C LEU A 131 -4.50 41.61 17.31
N LEU A 132 -5.70 41.19 17.76
CA LEU A 132 -6.82 42.08 18.05
C LEU A 132 -6.51 43.05 19.19
N ILE A 133 -5.87 42.57 20.27
CA ILE A 133 -5.44 43.41 21.39
C ILE A 133 -4.40 44.43 20.93
N LEU A 134 -3.41 44.00 20.14
CA LEU A 134 -2.41 44.90 19.56
C LEU A 134 -3.07 45.94 18.63
N LEU A 135 -4.03 45.52 17.82
CA LEU A 135 -4.76 46.41 16.92
C LEU A 135 -5.58 47.45 17.70
N GLN A 136 -6.26 47.05 18.78
CA GLN A 136 -6.95 47.97 19.68
C GLN A 136 -5.99 48.93 20.38
N ARG A 137 -4.78 48.46 20.74
CA ARG A 137 -3.76 49.30 21.38
C ARG A 137 -3.18 50.33 20.41
N VAL A 138 -3.00 49.96 19.14
CA VAL A 138 -2.45 50.85 18.11
C VAL A 138 -3.54 51.80 17.59
N TRP A 139 -4.79 51.34 17.46
CA TRP A 139 -5.94 52.11 17.02
C TRP A 139 -6.97 52.20 18.15
N SER A 140 -6.84 53.21 19.00
CA SER A 140 -7.71 53.44 20.17
C SER A 140 -9.18 53.74 19.86
N GLY A 141 -9.54 53.88 18.57
CA GLY A 141 -10.92 54.01 18.10
C GLY A 141 -11.56 52.69 17.62
N PHE A 142 -10.82 51.58 17.67
CA PHE A 142 -11.29 50.28 17.20
C PHE A 142 -11.96 49.52 18.36
N ASP A 143 -13.28 49.64 18.47
CA ASP A 143 -14.06 48.94 19.48
C ASP A 143 -14.33 47.49 19.05
N ILE A 144 -13.54 46.56 19.62
CA ILE A 144 -13.63 45.13 19.35
C ILE A 144 -15.05 44.60 19.61
N TYR A 145 -15.75 45.16 20.60
CA TYR A 145 -17.10 44.73 20.96
C TYR A 145 -18.15 45.10 19.91
N ALA A 146 -17.96 46.22 19.20
CA ALA A 146 -18.86 46.64 18.12
C ALA A 146 -18.79 45.70 16.91
N ILE A 147 -17.60 45.17 16.59
CA ILE A 147 -17.41 44.21 15.50
C ILE A 147 -17.95 42.83 15.88
N ALA A 148 -17.70 42.39 17.12
CA ALA A 148 -18.25 41.14 17.64
C ALA A 148 -19.79 41.14 17.58
N HIS A 149 -20.42 42.25 17.97
CA HIS A 149 -21.88 42.38 17.93
C HIS A 149 -22.44 42.39 16.49
N ARG A 150 -21.69 42.94 15.52
CA ARG A 150 -22.07 42.88 14.08
C ARG A 150 -21.91 41.49 13.49
N LEU A 151 -20.87 40.76 13.88
CA LEU A 151 -20.68 39.36 13.49
C LEU A 151 -21.77 38.46 14.07
N GLU A 152 -22.14 38.65 15.33
CA GLU A 152 -23.23 37.90 15.96
C GLU A 152 -24.57 38.16 15.25
N ALA A 153 -24.86 39.42 14.91
CA ALA A 153 -26.05 39.77 14.15
C ALA A 153 -26.06 39.14 12.75
N MET A 154 -24.90 39.08 12.09
CA MET A 154 -24.78 38.49 10.75
C MET A 154 -24.91 36.96 10.78
N VAL A 155 -24.27 36.27 11.73
CA VAL A 155 -24.40 34.80 11.91
C VAL A 155 -25.84 34.41 12.23
N ARG A 156 -26.52 35.16 13.10
CA ARG A 156 -27.93 34.93 13.44
C ARG A 156 -28.90 35.24 12.30
N SER A 157 -28.45 35.93 11.25
CA SER A 157 -29.27 36.18 10.04
C SER A 157 -29.10 35.10 8.96
N VAL A 158 -28.03 34.29 9.07
CA VAL A 158 -27.67 33.25 8.09
C VAL A 158 -28.10 31.85 8.54
N PHE A 159 -28.24 31.63 9.86
CA PHE A 159 -28.77 30.41 10.48
C PHE A 159 -30.15 30.67 11.08
#